data_AF-A0A1V0GXF3-F1
#
_entry.id   AF-A0A1V0GXF3-F1
#
_cell.length_a   1.000
_cell.length_b   1.000
_cell.length_c   1.000
_cell.angle_alpha   90.00
_cell.angle_beta   90.00
_cell.angle_gamma   90.00
#
_symmetry.space_group_name_H-M   'P 1'
#
loop_
_entity.id
_entity.type
_entity.pdbx_description
1 polymer ?
#
loop_
_entity_poly.entity_id
_entity_poly.type
_entity_poly.pdbx_seq_one_letter_code
_entity_poly.pdbx_strand_id
1 'polypeptide(L)'
;MAGLSCEPANGVGFKLLRPGSSVPLATTLLANAIAWRQGGDVAVITPALQGGFATSVVARLALGPCGRHNNGPYTVYWEGNDRDEAQAIIAGLDLPADAPAAVVCAALRAIPRNGPMRATLSWVENQVHACGRANFTRAEIEAVIARQVSLRRQHGGGASHQLTAMTVQQAKNREFEGVVVIWPYQVGGDAEHKRRLLYNAITRAKRWCNVIVQSQNILAAAPFA
;
A
#
# COMPACT_ATOMS: atom_id res chain seq x y z
N MET A 1 32.83 -30.69 0.59
CA MET A 1 32.83 -29.74 1.73
C MET A 1 31.44 -29.17 1.84
N ALA A 2 30.69 -29.55 2.89
CA ALA A 2 29.37 -29.02 3.15
C ALA A 2 29.49 -27.57 3.62
N GLY A 3 29.12 -26.62 2.77
CA GLY A 3 28.97 -25.22 3.16
C GLY A 3 27.80 -25.11 4.13
N LEU A 4 28.09 -24.74 5.38
CA LEU A 4 27.07 -24.35 6.35
C LEU A 4 26.39 -23.08 5.82
N SER A 5 25.25 -23.25 5.15
CA SER A 5 24.36 -22.15 4.77
C SER A 5 23.77 -21.54 6.04
N CYS A 6 24.21 -20.33 6.38
CA CYS A 6 23.74 -19.56 7.53
C CYS A 6 22.36 -18.94 7.23
N GLU A 7 21.39 -19.77 6.87
CA GLU A 7 20.01 -19.33 6.64
C GLU A 7 19.35 -19.03 8.00
N PRO A 8 18.61 -17.92 8.17
CA PRO A 8 17.84 -17.70 9.39
C PRO A 8 16.82 -18.82 9.53
N ALA A 9 16.93 -19.59 10.62
CA ALA A 9 16.09 -20.77 10.86
C ALA A 9 14.62 -20.38 11.06
N ASN A 10 13.72 -21.19 10.50
CA ASN A 10 12.27 -21.03 10.74
C ASN A 10 11.96 -21.23 12.23
N GLY A 11 11.25 -20.26 12.82
CA GLY A 11 10.81 -20.29 14.22
C GLY A 11 9.29 -20.26 14.35
N VAL A 12 8.79 -20.28 15.60
CA VAL A 12 7.35 -20.27 15.91
C VAL A 12 6.65 -19.01 15.38
N GLY A 13 7.36 -17.88 15.30
CA GLY A 13 6.85 -16.58 14.81
C GLY A 13 7.57 -16.01 13.59
N PHE A 14 8.61 -16.65 13.06
CA PHE A 14 9.36 -16.17 11.88
C PHE A 14 9.44 -17.26 10.82
N LYS A 15 8.99 -16.97 9.59
CA LYS A 15 9.10 -17.91 8.48
C LYS A 15 9.74 -17.27 7.26
N LEU A 16 10.81 -17.88 6.77
CA LEU A 16 11.38 -17.57 5.46
C LEU A 16 10.71 -18.46 4.42
N LEU A 17 9.91 -17.87 3.54
CA LEU A 17 9.15 -18.58 2.53
C LEU A 17 9.99 -18.77 1.26
N ARG A 18 9.79 -19.92 0.60
CA ARG A 18 10.68 -20.44 -0.45
C ARG A 18 11.12 -19.37 -1.46
N PRO A 19 12.43 -19.26 -1.74
CA PRO A 19 12.93 -18.28 -2.69
C PRO A 19 12.61 -18.70 -4.13
N GLY A 20 12.60 -17.76 -5.07
CA GLY A 20 12.13 -18.02 -6.45
C GLY A 20 10.61 -17.85 -6.61
N SER A 21 9.99 -17.03 -5.76
CA SER A 21 8.54 -16.83 -5.80
C SER A 21 8.13 -16.02 -7.03
N SER A 22 7.43 -16.65 -7.98
CA SER A 22 6.68 -15.94 -9.03
C SER A 22 5.52 -15.14 -8.43
N VAL A 23 4.98 -14.16 -9.15
CA VAL A 23 3.85 -13.34 -8.65
C VAL A 23 2.69 -14.22 -8.15
N PRO A 24 2.20 -15.25 -8.89
CA PRO A 24 1.12 -16.12 -8.40
C PRO A 24 1.47 -16.89 -7.13
N LEU A 25 2.72 -17.36 -7.00
CA LEU A 25 3.17 -18.09 -5.82
C LEU A 25 3.29 -17.16 -4.61
N ALA A 26 3.92 -15.99 -4.78
CA ALA A 26 4.02 -14.96 -3.75
C ALA A 26 2.65 -14.49 -3.28
N THR A 27 1.69 -14.30 -4.19
CA THR A 27 0.30 -13.97 -3.83
C THR A 27 -0.34 -15.09 -3.00
N THR A 28 -0.12 -16.35 -3.36
CA THR A 28 -0.64 -17.49 -2.58
C THR A 28 -0.03 -17.55 -1.19
N LEU A 29 1.28 -17.31 -1.07
CA LEU A 29 1.99 -17.26 0.20
C LEU A 29 1.49 -16.12 1.09
N LEU A 30 1.29 -14.94 0.51
CA LEU A 30 0.69 -13.78 1.18
C LEU A 30 -0.75 -14.07 1.64
N ALA A 31 -1.57 -14.68 0.78
CA ALA A 31 -2.95 -15.06 1.11
C ALA A 31 -3.00 -16.05 2.28
N ASN A 32 -2.12 -17.05 2.30
CA ASN A 32 -2.02 -18.01 3.40
C ASN A 32 -1.56 -17.36 4.71
N ALA A 33 -0.57 -16.46 4.63
CA ALA A 33 -0.09 -15.71 5.79
C ALA A 33 -1.22 -14.87 6.42
N ILE A 34 -2.05 -14.25 5.58
CA ILE A 34 -3.21 -13.47 6.04
C ILE A 34 -4.31 -14.40 6.58
N ALA A 35 -4.63 -15.49 5.90
CA ALA A 35 -5.71 -16.40 6.30
C ALA A 35 -5.45 -17.07 7.66
N TRP A 36 -4.20 -17.38 7.96
CA TRP A 36 -3.81 -18.03 9.20
C TRP A 36 -3.46 -17.06 10.33
N ARG A 37 -3.76 -15.77 10.17
CA ARG A 37 -3.54 -14.77 11.24
C ARG A 37 -4.56 -14.98 12.36
N GLN A 38 -4.09 -14.87 13.61
CA GLN A 38 -4.94 -14.92 14.81
C GLN A 38 -5.48 -13.52 15.15
N GLY A 39 -6.09 -12.85 14.18
CA GLY A 39 -6.52 -11.44 14.27
C GLY A 39 -5.37 -10.42 14.20
N GLY A 40 -5.70 -9.14 14.36
CA GLY A 40 -4.74 -8.02 14.34
C GLY A 40 -4.53 -7.37 12.98
N ASP A 41 -3.76 -6.28 12.98
CA ASP A 41 -3.31 -5.59 11.77
C ASP A 41 -2.08 -6.25 11.16
N VAL A 42 -2.03 -6.31 9.83
CA VAL A 42 -0.95 -6.89 9.06
C VAL A 42 -0.38 -5.86 8.10
N ALA A 43 0.94 -5.66 8.17
CA ALA A 43 1.67 -4.87 7.21
C ALA A 43 2.37 -5.73 6.15
N VAL A 44 2.18 -5.39 4.88
CA VAL A 44 2.96 -5.91 3.76
C VAL A 44 4.09 -4.91 3.50
N ILE A 45 5.32 -5.25 3.88
CA ILE A 45 6.46 -4.33 3.80
C ILE A 45 7.36 -4.74 2.63
N THR A 46 7.78 -3.77 1.81
CA THR A 46 8.80 -4.00 0.76
C THR A 46 9.96 -3.00 0.88
N PRO A 47 11.23 -3.42 0.69
CA PRO A 47 12.36 -2.50 0.67
C PRO A 47 12.40 -1.64 -0.60
N ALA A 48 11.76 -2.08 -1.69
CA ALA A 48 11.72 -1.36 -2.96
C ALA A 48 10.42 -1.61 -3.73
N LEU A 49 9.91 -0.58 -4.39
CA LEU A 49 8.80 -0.67 -5.34
C LEU A 49 9.27 -0.90 -6.79
N GLN A 50 10.57 -0.71 -7.04
CA GLN A 50 11.19 -0.90 -8.35
C GLN A 50 11.02 -2.35 -8.83
N GLY A 51 10.76 -2.51 -10.13
CA GLY A 51 10.46 -3.81 -10.74
C GLY A 51 9.02 -4.30 -10.54
N GLY A 52 8.16 -3.56 -9.81
CA GLY A 52 6.72 -3.78 -9.76
C GLY A 52 6.26 -5.10 -9.12
N PHE A 53 7.17 -5.91 -8.58
CA PHE A 53 6.86 -7.24 -8.06
C PHE A 53 5.89 -7.17 -6.86
N ALA A 54 6.21 -6.37 -5.85
CA ALA A 54 5.36 -6.23 -4.67
C ALA A 54 3.97 -5.66 -5.03
N THR A 55 3.92 -4.66 -5.91
CA THR A 55 2.67 -4.08 -6.42
C THR A 55 1.83 -5.11 -7.16
N SER A 56 2.45 -5.94 -8.00
CA SER A 56 1.77 -7.01 -8.75
C SER A 56 1.23 -8.10 -7.84
N VAL A 57 1.98 -8.47 -6.79
CA VAL A 57 1.55 -9.46 -5.79
C VAL A 57 0.33 -8.96 -5.02
N VAL A 58 0.35 -7.70 -4.58
CA VAL A 58 -0.75 -7.05 -3.88
C VAL A 58 -1.98 -6.88 -4.78
N ALA A 59 -1.78 -6.40 -6.01
CA ALA A 59 -2.88 -6.24 -6.98
C ALA A 59 -3.56 -7.58 -7.28
N ARG A 60 -2.78 -8.64 -7.49
CA ARG A 60 -3.31 -9.98 -7.75
C ARG A 60 -4.10 -10.54 -6.56
N LEU A 61 -3.71 -10.22 -5.34
CA LEU A 61 -4.41 -10.67 -4.13
C LEU A 61 -5.86 -10.16 -4.05
N ALA A 62 -6.12 -9.00 -4.65
CA ALA A 62 -7.45 -8.40 -4.72
C ALA A 62 -8.33 -8.98 -5.85
N LEU A 63 -7.74 -9.64 -6.85
CA LEU A 63 -8.47 -10.13 -8.03
C LEU A 63 -9.30 -11.40 -7.76
N GLY A 64 -8.94 -12.20 -6.76
CA GLY A 64 -9.67 -13.43 -6.46
C GLY A 64 -8.98 -14.36 -5.47
N PRO A 65 -9.63 -15.49 -5.11
CA PRO A 65 -9.07 -16.48 -4.20
C PRO A 65 -7.78 -17.09 -4.75
N CYS A 66 -6.82 -17.33 -3.87
CA CYS A 66 -5.48 -17.78 -4.22
C CYS A 66 -5.13 -19.15 -3.64
N GLY A 67 -4.38 -19.94 -4.42
CA GLY A 67 -3.84 -21.23 -4.02
C GLY A 67 -4.87 -22.35 -3.92
N ARG A 68 -4.45 -23.49 -3.36
CA ARG A 68 -5.29 -24.69 -3.18
C ARG A 68 -6.38 -24.52 -2.12
N HIS A 69 -6.21 -23.57 -1.20
CA HIS A 69 -7.14 -23.31 -0.09
C HIS A 69 -8.15 -22.21 -0.41
N ASN A 70 -8.12 -21.61 -1.61
CA ASN A 70 -9.00 -20.52 -2.02
C ASN A 70 -9.02 -19.34 -1.02
N ASN A 71 -7.86 -18.97 -0.48
CA ASN A 71 -7.75 -17.86 0.47
C ASN A 71 -7.90 -16.51 -0.23
N GLY A 72 -8.70 -15.61 0.34
CA GLY A 72 -9.01 -14.30 -0.24
C GLY A 72 -10.34 -14.27 -1.03
N PRO A 73 -10.62 -13.21 -1.79
CA PRO A 73 -9.74 -12.06 -2.06
C PRO A 73 -9.49 -11.20 -0.82
N TYR A 74 -8.32 -10.58 -0.75
CA TYR A 74 -7.99 -9.62 0.29
C TYR A 74 -7.61 -8.27 -0.33
N THR A 75 -8.26 -7.21 0.13
CA THR A 75 -7.91 -5.84 -0.26
C THR A 75 -6.81 -5.33 0.67
N VAL A 76 -5.62 -5.10 0.11
CA VAL A 76 -4.48 -4.50 0.82
C VAL A 76 -4.25 -3.10 0.25
N TYR A 77 -4.16 -2.11 1.12
CA TYR A 77 -4.04 -0.71 0.70
C TYR A 77 -2.59 -0.26 0.73
N TRP A 78 -2.09 0.32 -0.37
CA TRP A 78 -0.77 0.93 -0.40
C TRP A 78 -0.75 2.26 0.34
N GLU A 79 -0.02 2.30 1.44
CA GLU A 79 0.26 3.50 2.20
C GLU A 79 1.24 4.38 1.42
N GLY A 80 0.88 5.65 1.21
CA GLY A 80 1.62 6.57 0.36
C GLY A 80 0.97 6.90 -0.99
N ASN A 81 -0.17 6.26 -1.33
CA ASN A 81 -0.96 6.64 -2.51
C ASN A 81 -1.88 7.86 -2.24
N ASP A 82 -1.71 8.60 -1.14
CA ASP A 82 -2.55 9.76 -0.75
C ASP A 82 -2.34 10.95 -1.67
N ARG A 83 -1.05 11.28 -1.88
CA ARG A 83 -0.65 12.27 -2.87
C ARG A 83 -0.94 11.76 -4.25
N ASP A 84 -0.67 10.49 -4.54
CA ASP A 84 -0.85 9.94 -5.88
C ASP A 84 -2.34 9.80 -6.27
N GLU A 85 -3.25 9.46 -5.35
CA GLU A 85 -4.71 9.44 -5.58
C GLU A 85 -5.26 10.85 -5.75
N ALA A 86 -4.91 11.77 -4.85
CA ALA A 86 -5.32 13.17 -4.98
C ALA A 86 -4.73 13.79 -6.26
N GLN A 87 -3.47 13.52 -6.57
CA GLN A 87 -2.78 14.01 -7.76
C GLN A 87 -3.35 13.39 -9.03
N ALA A 88 -3.73 12.11 -9.03
CA ALA A 88 -4.39 11.48 -10.18
C ALA A 88 -5.76 12.11 -10.46
N ILE A 89 -6.52 12.40 -9.40
CA ILE A 89 -7.80 13.11 -9.51
C ILE A 89 -7.58 14.55 -10.01
N ILE A 90 -6.60 15.26 -9.43
CA ILE A 90 -6.26 16.65 -9.80
C ILE A 90 -5.71 16.73 -11.23
N ALA A 91 -4.94 15.74 -11.68
CA ALA A 91 -4.39 15.69 -13.04
C ALA A 91 -5.48 15.47 -14.09
N GLY A 92 -6.58 14.78 -13.75
CA GLY A 92 -7.76 14.65 -14.61
C GLY A 92 -8.69 15.87 -14.58
N LEU A 93 -8.39 16.88 -13.75
CA LEU A 93 -9.22 18.04 -13.52
C LEU A 93 -8.86 19.15 -14.53
N ASP A 94 -9.62 19.22 -15.62
CA ASP A 94 -9.51 20.31 -16.58
C ASP A 94 -10.29 21.53 -16.09
N LEU A 95 -9.59 22.44 -15.42
CA LEU A 95 -10.16 23.61 -14.76
C LEU A 95 -9.24 24.83 -14.93
N PRO A 96 -9.77 25.98 -15.39
CA PRO A 96 -9.02 27.23 -15.42
C PRO A 96 -8.56 27.69 -14.03
N ALA A 97 -7.57 28.59 -13.98
CA ALA A 97 -7.03 29.11 -12.72
C ALA A 97 -8.08 29.80 -11.84
N ASP A 98 -9.04 30.50 -12.46
CA ASP A 98 -10.26 31.01 -11.84
C ASP A 98 -11.45 30.60 -12.71
N ALA A 99 -12.48 30.01 -12.10
CA ALA A 99 -13.61 29.46 -12.81
C ALA A 99 -14.93 29.78 -12.09
N PRO A 100 -16.00 30.14 -12.85
CA PRO A 100 -17.33 30.25 -12.29
C PRO A 100 -17.79 28.93 -11.69
N ALA A 101 -18.62 28.99 -10.65
CA ALA A 101 -19.15 27.82 -9.95
C ALA A 101 -19.77 26.77 -10.91
N ALA A 102 -20.47 27.22 -11.96
CA ALA A 102 -21.07 26.35 -12.96
C ALA A 102 -20.02 25.50 -13.71
N VAL A 103 -18.87 26.10 -14.05
CA VAL A 103 -17.76 25.42 -14.74
C VAL A 103 -17.09 24.42 -13.81
N VAL A 104 -16.88 24.79 -12.55
CA VAL A 104 -16.31 23.90 -11.51
C VAL A 104 -17.21 22.68 -11.29
N CYS A 105 -18.52 22.89 -11.14
CA CYS A 105 -19.48 21.80 -10.97
C CYS A 105 -19.51 20.87 -12.20
N ALA A 106 -19.41 21.42 -13.41
CA ALA A 106 -19.35 20.62 -14.63
C ALA A 106 -18.07 19.75 -14.67
N ALA A 107 -16.91 20.34 -14.37
CA ALA A 107 -15.63 19.62 -14.32
C ALA A 107 -15.63 18.49 -13.27
N LEU A 108 -16.13 18.76 -12.05
CA LEU A 108 -16.25 17.75 -11.00
C LEU A 108 -17.21 16.60 -11.36
N ARG A 109 -18.26 16.88 -12.13
CA ARG A 109 -19.23 15.86 -12.60
C ARG A 109 -18.70 15.01 -13.77
N ALA A 110 -17.72 15.51 -14.52
CA ALA A 110 -17.10 14.79 -15.63
C ALA A 110 -16.15 13.68 -15.16
N ILE A 111 -15.62 13.78 -13.94
CA ILE A 111 -14.77 12.75 -13.32
C ILE A 111 -15.65 11.63 -12.74
N PRO A 112 -15.21 10.35 -12.81
CA PRO A 112 -15.93 9.24 -12.20
C PRO A 112 -16.32 9.51 -10.75
N ARG A 113 -17.61 9.32 -10.43
CA ARG A 113 -18.17 9.63 -9.11
C ARG A 113 -17.59 8.72 -8.04
N ASN A 114 -16.65 9.25 -7.26
CA ASN A 114 -16.13 8.65 -6.04
C ASN A 114 -16.53 9.49 -4.81
N GLY A 115 -16.32 8.95 -3.61
CA GLY A 115 -16.68 9.62 -2.35
C GLY A 115 -16.11 11.04 -2.21
N PRO A 116 -14.80 11.25 -2.43
CA PRO A 116 -14.19 12.58 -2.37
C PRO A 116 -14.78 13.56 -3.39
N MET A 117 -15.03 13.15 -4.64
CA MET A 117 -15.64 14.02 -5.66
C MET A 117 -17.06 14.44 -5.29
N ARG A 118 -17.85 13.54 -4.72
CA ARG A 118 -19.19 13.91 -4.21
C ARG A 118 -19.10 14.93 -3.08
N ALA A 119 -18.19 14.73 -2.15
CA ALA A 119 -18.01 15.65 -1.02
C ALA A 119 -17.49 17.03 -1.48
N THR A 120 -16.56 17.07 -2.43
CA THR A 120 -16.10 18.32 -3.05
C THR A 120 -17.22 19.03 -3.80
N LEU A 121 -18.01 18.30 -4.60
CA LEU A 121 -19.16 18.88 -5.32
C LEU A 121 -20.19 19.47 -4.34
N SER A 122 -20.57 18.73 -3.30
CA SER A 122 -21.49 19.23 -2.28
C SER A 122 -20.92 20.43 -1.53
N TRP A 123 -19.60 20.48 -1.30
CA TRP A 123 -18.96 21.65 -0.71
C TRP A 123 -19.08 22.89 -1.63
N VAL A 124 -18.83 22.76 -2.93
CA VAL A 124 -18.99 23.86 -3.90
C VAL A 124 -20.44 24.34 -3.94
N GLU A 125 -21.40 23.42 -4.06
CA GLU A 125 -22.83 23.74 -4.07
C GLU A 125 -23.25 24.47 -2.79
N ASN A 126 -22.76 24.03 -1.62
CA ASN A 126 -23.02 24.71 -0.35
C ASN A 126 -22.40 26.12 -0.29
N GLN A 127 -21.20 26.34 -0.84
CA GLN A 127 -20.57 27.67 -0.88
C GLN A 127 -21.36 28.65 -1.76
N VAL A 128 -21.92 28.16 -2.88
CA VAL A 128 -22.79 28.97 -3.75
C VAL A 128 -24.09 29.33 -3.02
N HIS A 129 -24.77 28.34 -2.44
CA HIS A 129 -26.09 28.54 -1.83
C HIS A 129 -26.06 29.29 -0.50
N ALA A 130 -25.08 29.00 0.36
CA ALA A 130 -25.01 29.58 1.71
C ALA A 130 -24.23 30.89 1.77
N CYS A 131 -23.23 31.08 0.90
CA CYS A 131 -22.34 32.25 0.95
C CYS A 131 -22.40 33.12 -0.30
N GLY A 132 -23.21 32.77 -1.32
CA GLY A 132 -23.35 33.54 -2.55
C GLY A 132 -22.07 33.59 -3.40
N ARG A 133 -21.12 32.66 -3.21
CA ARG A 133 -19.87 32.66 -3.99
C ARG A 133 -20.13 32.29 -5.44
N ALA A 134 -19.61 33.11 -6.35
CA ALA A 134 -19.75 32.91 -7.80
C ALA A 134 -18.50 32.29 -8.46
N ASN A 135 -17.30 32.54 -7.91
CA ASN A 135 -16.02 32.12 -8.48
C ASN A 135 -15.17 31.33 -7.49
N PHE A 136 -14.40 30.37 -8.02
CA PHE A 136 -13.47 29.54 -7.27
C PHE A 136 -12.14 29.41 -8.03
N THR A 137 -11.06 29.41 -7.27
CA THR A 137 -9.73 29.19 -7.84
C THR A 137 -9.43 27.70 -7.97
N ARG A 138 -8.62 27.31 -8.96
CA ARG A 138 -8.17 25.93 -9.12
C ARG A 138 -7.47 25.41 -7.87
N ALA A 139 -6.57 26.20 -7.29
CA ALA A 139 -5.81 25.83 -6.09
C ALA A 139 -6.72 25.56 -4.88
N GLU A 140 -7.82 26.31 -4.74
CA GLU A 140 -8.81 26.07 -3.70
C GLU A 140 -9.55 24.74 -3.89
N ILE A 141 -9.97 24.44 -5.12
CA ILE A 141 -10.63 23.17 -5.44
C ILE A 141 -9.67 21.99 -5.22
N GLU A 142 -8.41 22.11 -5.63
CA GLU A 142 -7.37 21.11 -5.36
C GLU A 142 -7.19 20.87 -3.86
N ALA A 143 -7.13 21.94 -3.05
CA ALA A 143 -7.01 21.83 -1.59
C ALA A 143 -8.22 21.14 -0.95
N VAL A 144 -9.44 21.44 -1.42
CA VAL A 144 -10.66 20.77 -0.96
C VAL A 144 -10.63 19.30 -1.34
N ILE A 145 -10.25 18.94 -2.58
CA ILE A 145 -10.13 17.54 -3.01
C ILE A 145 -9.14 16.78 -2.13
N ALA A 146 -7.93 17.32 -1.92
CA ALA A 146 -6.93 16.72 -1.07
C ALA A 146 -7.45 16.52 0.37
N ARG A 147 -8.17 17.51 0.90
CA ARG A 147 -8.82 17.43 2.21
C ARG A 147 -9.89 16.35 2.25
N GLN A 148 -10.76 16.22 1.24
CA GLN A 148 -11.82 15.21 1.22
C GLN A 148 -11.27 13.79 1.05
N VAL A 149 -10.20 13.61 0.27
CA VAL A 149 -9.47 12.33 0.21
C VAL A 149 -8.92 11.96 1.59
N SER A 150 -8.31 12.91 2.30
CA SER A 150 -7.81 12.71 3.66
C SER A 150 -8.94 12.42 4.67
N LEU A 151 -10.03 13.18 4.65
CA LEU A 151 -11.16 13.01 5.55
C LEU A 151 -11.90 11.68 5.32
N ARG A 152 -12.05 11.25 4.06
CA ARG A 152 -12.60 9.93 3.75
C ARG A 152 -11.74 8.80 4.32
N ARG A 153 -10.42 8.97 4.39
CA ARG A 153 -9.55 7.97 5.03
C ARG A 153 -9.72 7.97 6.54
N GLN A 154 -9.86 9.14 7.15
CA GLN A 154 -10.08 9.29 8.59
C GLN A 154 -11.45 8.73 9.02
N HIS A 155 -12.51 8.97 8.24
CA HIS A 155 -13.90 8.62 8.61
C HIS A 155 -14.46 7.38 7.90
N GLY A 156 -13.89 6.98 6.77
CA GLY A 156 -14.22 5.73 6.07
C GLY A 156 -13.62 4.48 6.73
N GLY A 157 -12.92 4.64 7.86
CA GLY A 157 -12.36 3.59 8.70
C GLY A 157 -13.39 2.84 9.53
N GLY A 158 -14.53 2.45 8.93
CA GLY A 158 -15.50 1.52 9.53
C GLY A 158 -14.99 0.08 9.63
N ALA A 159 -13.83 -0.21 9.04
CA ALA A 159 -12.97 -1.30 9.45
C ALA A 159 -11.57 -0.69 9.59
N SER A 160 -10.97 -0.80 10.78
CA SER A 160 -9.53 -0.64 10.91
C SER A 160 -8.85 -1.40 9.76
N HIS A 161 -8.00 -0.74 8.98
CA HIS A 161 -7.31 -1.38 7.86
C HIS A 161 -6.41 -2.49 8.40
N GLN A 162 -6.96 -3.70 8.57
CA GLN A 162 -6.25 -4.87 9.07
C GLN A 162 -5.13 -5.30 8.10
N LEU A 163 -5.05 -4.70 6.91
CA LEU A 163 -4.13 -5.05 5.83
C LEU A 163 -3.64 -3.77 5.13
N THR A 164 -2.37 -3.43 5.32
CA THR A 164 -1.75 -2.25 4.68
C THR A 164 -0.42 -2.64 4.04
N ALA A 165 -0.14 -2.18 2.82
CA ALA A 165 1.14 -2.35 2.15
C ALA A 165 1.95 -1.06 2.18
N MET A 166 3.26 -1.12 2.43
CA MET A 166 4.11 0.06 2.51
C MET A 166 5.58 -0.27 2.26
N THR A 167 6.41 0.75 2.12
CA THR A 167 7.86 0.59 2.07
C THR A 167 8.48 0.47 3.46
N VAL A 168 9.68 -0.11 3.57
CA VAL A 168 10.44 -0.15 4.84
C VAL A 168 10.62 1.23 5.46
N GLN A 169 10.77 2.27 4.63
CA GLN A 169 10.92 3.65 5.09
C GLN A 169 9.62 4.18 5.73
N GLN A 170 8.46 3.88 5.14
CA GLN A 170 7.15 4.28 5.65
C GLN A 170 6.74 3.53 6.93
N ALA A 171 7.23 2.30 7.11
CA ALA A 171 7.02 1.52 8.32
C ALA A 171 7.82 2.02 9.53
N LYS A 172 8.66 3.06 9.37
CA LYS A 172 9.51 3.58 10.45
C LYS A 172 8.66 3.96 11.68
N ASN A 173 9.11 3.49 12.84
CA ASN A 173 8.50 3.74 14.16
C ASN A 173 7.04 3.27 14.29
N ARG A 174 6.62 2.32 13.45
CA ARG A 174 5.31 1.66 13.56
C ARG A 174 5.54 0.18 13.84
N GLU A 175 4.57 -0.45 14.47
CA GLU A 175 4.60 -1.87 14.78
C GLU A 175 3.21 -2.45 14.51
N PHE A 176 3.18 -3.67 13.98
CA PHE A 176 1.98 -4.36 13.52
C PHE A 176 1.90 -5.72 14.21
N GLU A 177 0.69 -6.22 14.42
CA GLU A 177 0.50 -7.57 14.97
C GLU A 177 1.17 -8.63 14.07
N GLY A 178 1.04 -8.48 12.75
CA GLY A 178 1.70 -9.31 11.74
C GLY A 178 2.46 -8.51 10.69
N VAL A 179 3.57 -9.06 10.18
CA VAL A 179 4.30 -8.48 9.05
C VAL A 179 4.56 -9.52 7.98
N VAL A 180 4.32 -9.16 6.72
CA VAL A 180 4.78 -9.91 5.56
C VAL A 180 5.77 -9.05 4.78
N VAL A 181 7.04 -9.43 4.78
CA VAL A 181 8.07 -8.75 4.01
C VAL A 181 8.13 -9.36 2.61
N ILE A 182 7.89 -8.57 1.57
CA ILE A 182 8.13 -8.95 0.18
C ILE A 182 9.49 -8.42 -0.23
N TRP A 183 10.44 -9.32 -0.55
CA TRP A 183 11.80 -8.97 -0.90
C TRP A 183 12.05 -9.17 -2.41
N PRO A 184 12.08 -8.10 -3.22
CA PRO A 184 12.26 -8.18 -4.68
C PRO A 184 13.73 -8.43 -5.09
N TYR A 185 13.97 -8.71 -6.38
CA TYR A 185 15.33 -8.81 -6.94
C TYR A 185 16.11 -7.49 -6.83
N GLN A 186 15.43 -6.38 -7.14
CA GLN A 186 16.05 -5.05 -7.25
C GLN A 186 15.95 -4.32 -5.90
N VAL A 187 16.88 -4.64 -5.00
CA VAL A 187 17.10 -3.85 -3.78
C VAL A 187 18.44 -3.14 -3.90
N GLY A 188 18.39 -1.81 -3.91
CA GLY A 188 19.58 -0.96 -3.95
C GLY A 188 20.38 -0.99 -2.64
N GLY A 189 21.58 -0.40 -2.68
CA GLY A 189 22.48 -0.30 -1.53
C GLY A 189 23.45 -1.48 -1.39
N ASP A 190 24.40 -1.32 -0.47
CA ASP A 190 25.41 -2.32 -0.13
C ASP A 190 24.84 -3.43 0.78
N ALA A 191 25.70 -4.41 1.11
CA ALA A 191 25.32 -5.54 1.95
C ALA A 191 24.81 -5.10 3.34
N GLU A 192 25.44 -4.09 3.94
CA GLU A 192 25.04 -3.59 5.26
C GLU A 192 23.69 -2.87 5.19
N HIS A 193 23.47 -2.04 4.19
CA HIS A 193 22.20 -1.37 3.94
C HIS A 193 21.06 -2.37 3.78
N LYS A 194 21.28 -3.45 3.00
CA LYS A 194 20.30 -4.52 2.83
C LYS A 194 19.98 -5.24 4.14
N ARG A 195 20.99 -5.55 4.96
CA ARG A 195 20.78 -6.15 6.29
C ARG A 195 19.95 -5.22 7.18
N ARG A 196 20.26 -3.92 7.16
CA ARG A 196 19.53 -2.90 7.93
C ARG A 196 18.08 -2.76 7.48
N LEU A 197 17.81 -2.79 6.18
CA LEU A 197 16.44 -2.77 5.64
C LEU A 197 15.64 -4.01 6.07
N LEU A 198 16.25 -5.19 5.98
CA LEU A 198 15.60 -6.44 6.40
C LEU A 198 15.30 -6.42 7.90
N TYR A 199 16.29 -6.05 8.72
CA TYR A 199 16.12 -5.91 10.16
C TYR A 199 15.01 -4.93 10.51
N ASN A 200 15.01 -3.74 9.87
CA ASN A 200 13.98 -2.72 10.05
C ASN A 200 12.59 -3.15 9.61
N ALA A 201 12.47 -4.12 8.69
CA ALA A 201 11.18 -4.67 8.26
C ALA A 201 10.70 -5.73 9.25
N ILE A 202 11.58 -6.66 9.64
CA ILE A 202 11.25 -7.77 10.53
C ILE A 202 10.87 -7.27 11.93
N THR A 203 11.61 -6.31 12.47
CA THR A 203 11.37 -5.73 13.81
C THR A 203 10.06 -4.97 13.94
N ARG A 204 9.30 -4.81 12.84
CA ARG A 204 7.95 -4.21 12.87
C ARG A 204 6.89 -5.20 13.32
N ALA A 205 7.21 -6.50 13.36
CA ALA A 205 6.28 -7.53 13.77
C ALA A 205 6.26 -7.69 15.29
N LYS A 206 5.06 -7.65 15.89
CA LYS A 206 4.85 -7.95 17.31
C LYS A 206 4.68 -9.44 17.57
N ARG A 207 3.93 -10.16 16.72
CA ARG A 207 3.63 -11.60 16.92
C ARG A 207 4.26 -12.50 15.89
N TRP A 208 4.16 -12.13 14.61
CA TRP A 208 4.64 -12.99 13.54
C TRP A 208 5.15 -12.21 12.33
N CYS A 209 6.18 -12.75 11.69
CA CYS A 209 6.82 -12.19 10.51
C CYS A 209 7.06 -13.27 9.46
N ASN A 210 6.56 -13.05 8.24
CA ASN A 210 6.83 -13.92 7.10
C ASN A 210 7.61 -13.15 6.04
N VAL A 211 8.68 -13.74 5.50
CA VAL A 211 9.50 -13.12 4.47
C VAL A 211 9.34 -13.90 3.17
N ILE A 212 8.86 -13.25 2.11
CA ILE A 212 8.69 -13.81 0.76
C ILE A 212 9.82 -13.27 -0.10
N VAL A 213 10.71 -14.15 -0.57
CA VAL A 213 11.87 -13.77 -1.37
C VAL A 213 11.64 -14.09 -2.85
N GLN A 214 11.81 -13.09 -3.71
CA GLN A 214 11.64 -13.28 -5.16
C GLN A 214 12.77 -14.12 -5.77
N SER A 215 14.02 -13.95 -5.34
CA SER A 215 15.19 -14.60 -5.96
C SER A 215 15.73 -15.79 -5.16
N GLN A 216 16.13 -16.87 -5.86
CA GLN A 216 16.82 -18.04 -5.28
C GLN A 216 18.20 -17.71 -4.71
N ASN A 217 18.95 -16.83 -5.38
CA ASN A 217 20.35 -16.54 -5.02
C ASN A 217 20.52 -15.58 -3.83
N ILE A 218 19.44 -14.95 -3.35
CA ILE A 218 19.49 -14.04 -2.20
C ILE A 218 19.72 -14.78 -0.88
N LEU A 219 19.48 -16.09 -0.80
CA LEU A 219 19.83 -16.87 0.40
C LEU A 219 21.34 -17.05 0.57
N ALA A 220 22.10 -17.03 -0.54
CA ALA A 220 23.56 -17.13 -0.53
C ALA A 220 24.25 -15.75 -0.54
N ALA A 221 23.48 -14.66 -0.42
CA ALA A 221 23.98 -13.29 -0.44
C ALA A 221 23.36 -12.45 0.70
N ALA A 222 23.99 -11.33 1.05
CA ALA A 222 23.37 -10.38 1.97
C ALA A 222 22.00 -9.93 1.44
N PRO A 223 20.94 -9.89 2.29
CA PRO A 223 20.99 -9.89 3.75
C PRO A 223 20.80 -11.25 4.46
N PHE A 224 20.73 -12.37 3.74
CA PHE A 224 20.39 -13.69 4.32
C PHE A 224 21.57 -14.66 4.43
N ALA A 225 22.76 -14.25 3.96
CA ALA A 225 24.04 -14.97 4.11
C ALA A 225 25.01 -14.26 5.06
#